data_AF-A0A9D1HUE9-F1
#
_entry.id   AF-A0A9D1HUE9-F1
#
_cell.length_a   1.000
_cell.length_b   1.000
_cell.length_c   1.000
_cell.angle_alpha   90.00
_cell.angle_beta   90.00
_cell.angle_gamma   90.00
#
_symmetry.space_group_name_H-M   'P 1'
#
loop_
_entity.id
_entity.type
_entity.pdbx_description
1 polymer ?
#
loop_
_entity_poly.entity_id
_entity_poly.type
_entity_poly.pdbx_seq_one_letter_code
_entity_poly.pdbx_strand_id
1 'polypeptide(L)'
;MISNERKKAMYKKALAALLATTTTLGLAGCGGNEETPKEDKVEEPTKEKNQETLSTAYLPTEVMSSEETKEMTSGMFISVEDLKAMPDERTLDDGNLAVTYCYQYTITSKDGEEENFQPQTAMPQDLGSDGTMIDERSDASYYMEFTGIEIVEISFFDQNEKGEFEKYVEIDGVNKCAGPVVSEELIKSLGGNQKTLK
;
A
#
# COMPACT_ATOMS: atom_id res chain seq x y z
N MET A 1 -43.35 7.18 5.36
CA MET A 1 -43.75 5.77 5.60
C MET A 1 -43.48 5.03 4.28
N ILE A 2 -42.47 4.17 4.15
CA ILE A 2 -42.14 2.97 4.94
C ILE A 2 -40.64 2.96 5.30
N SER A 3 -40.35 2.36 6.47
CA SER A 3 -39.11 2.35 7.25
C SER A 3 -38.13 1.22 6.88
N ASN A 4 -36.83 1.49 7.09
CA ASN A 4 -35.68 0.68 7.53
C ASN A 4 -35.57 -0.85 7.27
N GLU A 5 -34.30 -1.31 7.30
CA GLU A 5 -33.85 -2.64 7.78
C GLU A 5 -33.76 -3.84 6.82
N ARG A 6 -33.24 -3.72 5.58
CA ARG A 6 -32.91 -4.93 4.78
C ARG A 6 -31.59 -4.92 3.99
N LYS A 7 -30.51 -4.36 4.53
CA LYS A 7 -29.15 -4.62 4.02
C LYS A 7 -28.13 -5.09 5.07
N LYS A 8 -28.61 -5.58 6.22
CA LYS A 8 -27.81 -6.35 7.19
C LYS A 8 -28.44 -7.72 7.40
N ALA A 9 -28.15 -8.68 6.54
CA ALA A 9 -28.18 -10.12 6.85
C ALA A 9 -27.78 -10.95 5.62
N MET A 10 -27.03 -12.02 5.90
CA MET A 10 -26.80 -13.21 5.08
C MET A 10 -25.56 -13.19 4.18
N TYR A 11 -24.42 -13.60 4.73
CA TYR A 11 -23.73 -14.84 4.34
C TYR A 11 -22.93 -15.36 5.55
N LYS A 12 -23.64 -16.03 6.47
CA LYS A 12 -23.07 -16.97 7.45
C LYS A 12 -23.47 -18.37 7.01
N LYS A 13 -22.57 -19.34 7.24
CA LYS A 13 -22.60 -20.80 6.93
C LYS A 13 -21.99 -21.09 5.56
N ALA A 14 -21.01 -21.97 5.36
CA ALA A 14 -20.39 -23.05 6.13
C ALA A 14 -18.94 -23.19 5.61
N LEU A 15 -17.95 -23.82 6.26
CA LEU A 15 -17.90 -25.24 6.57
C LEU A 15 -16.70 -25.47 7.51
N ALA A 16 -16.94 -26.10 8.65
CA ALA A 16 -15.89 -26.71 9.45
C ALA A 16 -15.50 -28.04 8.79
N ALA A 17 -14.20 -28.26 8.60
CA ALA A 17 -13.63 -29.60 8.40
C ALA A 17 -12.33 -29.68 9.22
N LEU A 18 -12.50 -30.16 10.45
CA LEU A 18 -11.45 -30.70 11.30
C LEU A 18 -11.02 -32.04 10.70
N LEU A 19 -9.76 -32.21 10.32
CA LEU A 19 -9.13 -33.54 10.32
C LEU A 19 -7.67 -33.42 10.79
N ALA A 20 -7.39 -34.23 11.81
CA ALA A 20 -6.19 -34.25 12.61
C ALA A 20 -5.03 -34.95 11.89
N THR A 21 -3.81 -34.46 12.08
CA THR A 21 -2.60 -35.25 11.89
C THR A 21 -2.18 -35.85 13.22
N THR A 22 -2.56 -37.12 13.40
CA THR A 22 -2.13 -37.99 14.50
C THR A 22 -0.70 -38.46 14.25
N THR A 23 0.23 -38.18 15.18
CA THR A 23 1.44 -38.97 15.37
C THR A 23 1.14 -40.09 16.37
N THR A 24 1.38 -41.35 15.99
CA THR A 24 1.78 -42.44 16.91
C THR A 24 2.19 -43.69 16.13
N LEU A 25 3.26 -44.32 16.61
CA LEU A 25 3.88 -45.54 16.10
C LEU A 25 2.99 -46.79 16.29
N GLY A 26 3.16 -47.78 15.40
CA GLY A 26 3.50 -49.15 15.82
C GLY A 26 2.49 -50.27 15.58
N LEU A 27 3.01 -51.33 14.93
CA LEU A 27 2.69 -52.76 14.99
C LEU A 27 1.63 -53.38 14.04
N ALA A 28 2.18 -54.08 13.04
CA ALA A 28 1.96 -55.49 12.64
C ALA A 28 0.56 -55.99 12.23
N GLY A 29 0.48 -56.58 11.02
CA GLY A 29 -0.57 -57.51 10.64
C GLY A 29 -0.64 -57.82 9.14
N CYS A 30 -0.36 -59.07 8.76
CA CYS A 30 -0.40 -59.63 7.40
C CYS A 30 -1.77 -59.54 6.71
N GLY A 31 -1.74 -59.51 5.37
CA GLY A 31 -2.89 -59.91 4.53
C GLY A 31 -2.90 -59.19 3.20
N GLY A 32 -2.40 -59.85 2.15
CA GLY A 32 -2.35 -59.29 0.80
C GLY A 32 -3.71 -59.11 0.15
N ASN A 33 -3.79 -58.14 -0.77
CA ASN A 33 -4.25 -58.38 -2.13
C ASN A 33 -3.84 -57.19 -3.02
N GLU A 34 -3.36 -57.53 -4.21
CA GLU A 34 -3.12 -56.60 -5.32
C GLU A 34 -4.43 -55.92 -5.74
N GLU A 35 -4.36 -54.61 -6.04
CA GLU A 35 -4.79 -54.02 -7.31
C GLU A 35 -4.60 -52.50 -7.27
N THR A 36 -3.55 -52.03 -7.93
CA THR A 36 -3.46 -50.68 -8.48
C THR A 36 -4.35 -50.61 -9.73
N PRO A 37 -5.01 -49.47 -10.00
CA PRO A 37 -4.65 -48.85 -11.27
C PRO A 37 -4.57 -47.32 -11.25
N LYS A 38 -3.42 -46.87 -11.76
CA LYS A 38 -3.19 -45.79 -12.74
C LYS A 38 -3.36 -44.33 -12.30
N GLU A 39 -2.18 -43.73 -12.13
CA GLU A 39 -1.87 -42.34 -12.46
C GLU A 39 -2.49 -41.96 -13.81
N ASP A 40 -3.18 -40.81 -13.84
CA ASP A 40 -3.12 -39.92 -14.99
C ASP A 40 -2.65 -38.55 -14.48
N LYS A 41 -1.47 -38.17 -14.95
CA LYS A 41 -0.91 -36.82 -14.84
C LYS A 41 -1.74 -35.89 -15.70
N VAL A 42 -2.28 -34.83 -15.10
CA VAL A 42 -2.33 -33.51 -15.74
C VAL A 42 -2.04 -32.47 -14.66
N GLU A 43 -0.79 -32.02 -14.60
CA GLU A 43 -0.46 -30.70 -14.08
C GLU A 43 -1.02 -29.66 -15.05
N GLU A 44 -1.87 -28.76 -14.58
CA GLU A 44 -1.91 -27.40 -15.10
C GLU A 44 -1.60 -26.43 -13.95
N PRO A 45 -0.61 -25.54 -14.12
CA PRO A 45 -0.27 -24.56 -13.12
C PRO A 45 -1.27 -23.41 -13.24
N THR A 46 -2.33 -23.43 -12.44
CA THR A 46 -3.16 -22.24 -12.27
C THR A 46 -2.36 -21.24 -11.44
N LYS A 47 -1.73 -20.30 -12.15
CA LYS A 47 -1.03 -19.11 -11.65
C LYS A 47 -1.62 -18.64 -10.32
N GLU A 48 -0.84 -18.84 -9.26
CA GLU A 48 -1.02 -18.08 -8.03
C GLU A 48 -1.03 -16.61 -8.44
N LYS A 49 -2.15 -15.95 -8.12
CA LYS A 49 -2.30 -14.51 -8.25
C LYS A 49 -1.27 -13.93 -7.27
N ASN A 50 -0.10 -13.59 -7.81
CA ASN A 50 0.96 -12.92 -7.10
C ASN A 50 0.32 -11.74 -6.35
N GLN A 51 0.47 -11.69 -5.03
CA GLN A 51 0.22 -10.45 -4.32
C GLN A 51 1.19 -9.44 -4.93
N GLU A 52 0.68 -8.52 -5.75
CA GLU A 52 1.45 -7.38 -6.25
C GLU A 52 1.96 -6.63 -5.02
N THR A 53 3.23 -6.87 -4.70
CA THR A 53 4.00 -6.00 -3.83
C THR A 53 4.10 -4.68 -4.56
N LEU A 54 3.50 -3.62 -4.00
CA LEU A 54 3.67 -2.26 -4.48
C LEU A 54 5.16 -2.02 -4.77
N SER A 55 5.49 -1.77 -6.04
CA SER A 55 6.84 -1.47 -6.47
C SER A 55 7.11 0.02 -6.25
N THR A 56 7.78 0.31 -5.14
CA THR A 56 8.34 1.64 -4.86
C THR A 56 9.81 1.73 -5.26
N ALA A 57 10.26 0.88 -6.20
CA ALA A 57 11.67 0.76 -6.58
C ALA A 57 12.25 2.01 -7.25
N TYR A 58 11.38 2.91 -7.72
CA TYR A 58 11.74 4.21 -8.27
C TYR A 58 12.05 5.27 -7.20
N LEU A 59 11.71 5.02 -5.93
CA LEU A 59 12.03 5.92 -4.83
C LEU A 59 13.44 5.65 -4.30
N PRO A 60 14.13 6.67 -3.79
CA PRO A 60 15.39 6.46 -3.07
C PRO A 60 15.21 5.54 -1.88
N THR A 61 16.19 4.67 -1.66
CA THR A 61 16.26 3.82 -0.46
C THR A 61 17.03 4.48 0.69
N GLU A 62 17.80 5.52 0.39
CA GLU A 62 18.49 6.32 1.41
C GLU A 62 17.51 7.26 2.10
N VAL A 63 17.78 7.57 3.37
CA VAL A 63 17.01 8.52 4.17
C VAL A 63 17.89 9.73 4.47
N MET A 64 17.33 10.93 4.29
CA MET A 64 17.99 12.18 4.62
C MET A 64 18.34 12.24 6.10
N SER A 65 19.34 13.04 6.44
CA SER A 65 19.64 13.26 7.86
C SER A 65 18.50 14.00 8.56
N SER A 66 18.40 13.84 9.89
CA SER A 66 17.42 14.59 10.68
C SER A 66 17.67 16.10 10.61
N GLU A 67 18.93 16.51 10.51
CA GLU A 67 19.35 17.90 10.39
C GLU A 67 18.89 18.50 9.05
N GLU A 68 19.08 17.77 7.96
CA GLU A 68 18.61 18.18 6.62
C GLU A 68 17.08 18.23 6.56
N THR A 69 16.41 17.22 7.13
CA THR A 69 14.94 17.15 7.14
C THR A 69 14.31 18.28 7.97
N LYS A 70 14.95 18.73 9.05
CA LYS A 70 14.46 19.86 9.88
C LYS A 70 14.38 21.20 9.16
N GLU A 71 15.17 21.38 8.10
CA GLU A 71 15.14 22.60 7.29
C GLU A 71 13.96 22.63 6.31
N MET A 72 13.19 21.53 6.20
CA MET A 72 12.02 21.45 5.33
C MET A 72 10.81 22.16 5.92
N THR A 73 10.00 22.74 5.03
CA THR A 73 8.75 23.43 5.38
C THR A 73 7.65 23.02 4.42
N SER A 74 6.39 23.14 4.87
CA SER A 74 5.23 22.94 3.99
C SER A 74 5.31 23.78 2.72
N GLY A 75 4.89 23.21 1.59
CA GLY A 75 5.00 23.79 0.25
C GLY A 75 6.36 23.59 -0.43
N MET A 76 7.29 22.88 0.21
CA MET A 76 8.59 22.56 -0.40
C MET A 76 8.43 21.38 -1.36
N PHE A 77 8.68 21.62 -2.65
CA PHE A 77 8.74 20.59 -3.68
C PHE A 77 10.18 20.18 -3.95
N ILE A 78 10.41 18.86 -4.05
CA ILE A 78 11.70 18.26 -4.43
C ILE A 78 11.46 17.43 -5.68
N SER A 79 12.09 17.83 -6.79
CA SER A 79 11.97 17.12 -8.06
C SER A 79 12.61 15.74 -7.99
N VAL A 80 12.17 14.81 -8.85
CA VAL A 80 12.77 13.46 -8.95
C VAL A 80 14.27 13.53 -9.29
N GLU A 81 14.73 14.55 -10.03
CA GLU A 81 16.14 14.75 -10.37
C GLU A 81 16.99 15.16 -9.14
N ASP A 82 16.38 15.87 -8.20
CA ASP A 82 17.03 16.36 -6.97
C ASP A 82 16.84 15.40 -5.78
N LEU A 83 15.85 14.50 -5.85
CA LEU A 83 15.46 13.60 -4.76
C LEU A 83 16.44 12.43 -4.62
N LYS A 84 17.54 12.65 -3.89
CA LYS A 84 18.59 11.65 -3.66
C LYS A 84 18.34 10.71 -2.49
N ALA A 85 17.52 11.15 -1.53
CA ALA A 85 17.14 10.42 -0.33
C ALA A 85 15.73 10.85 0.09
N MET A 86 14.99 9.98 0.77
CA MET A 86 13.68 10.32 1.32
C MET A 86 13.83 11.15 2.60
N PRO A 87 12.99 12.17 2.85
CA PRO A 87 12.98 12.86 4.13
C PRO A 87 12.81 11.90 5.31
N ASP A 88 13.46 12.18 6.44
CA ASP A 88 13.29 11.38 7.65
C ASP A 88 11.87 11.59 8.21
N GLU A 89 10.99 10.59 8.04
CA GLU A 89 9.58 10.70 8.43
C GLU A 89 9.38 11.03 9.91
N ARG A 90 10.25 10.54 10.80
CA ARG A 90 10.18 10.87 12.22
C ARG A 90 10.39 12.37 12.46
N THR A 91 11.38 12.94 11.80
CA THR A 91 11.67 14.37 11.88
C THR A 91 10.53 15.20 11.29
N LEU A 92 9.92 14.74 10.19
CA LEU A 92 8.73 15.39 9.64
C LEU A 92 7.54 15.33 10.61
N ASP A 93 7.27 14.18 11.23
CA ASP A 93 6.22 14.03 12.23
C ASP A 93 6.42 15.02 13.40
N ASP A 94 7.65 15.17 13.90
CA ASP A 94 7.98 16.12 14.97
C ASP A 94 7.69 17.59 14.55
N GLY A 95 7.73 17.88 13.26
CA GLY A 95 7.37 19.16 12.65
C GLY A 95 5.91 19.30 12.21
N ASN A 96 5.05 18.30 12.44
CA ASN A 96 3.69 18.22 11.90
C ASN A 96 3.64 18.30 10.36
N LEU A 97 4.61 17.68 9.70
CA LEU A 97 4.77 17.63 8.24
C LEU A 97 4.67 16.20 7.73
N ALA A 98 4.32 16.04 6.46
CA ALA A 98 4.28 14.76 5.76
C ALA A 98 4.74 14.90 4.31
N VAL A 99 5.05 13.76 3.69
CA VAL A 99 5.37 13.67 2.27
C VAL A 99 4.10 13.37 1.48
N THR A 100 3.90 14.09 0.39
CA THR A 100 3.01 13.68 -0.71
C THR A 100 3.83 13.39 -1.95
N TYR A 101 3.29 12.54 -2.80
CA TYR A 101 3.94 12.07 -4.02
C TYR A 101 3.28 12.75 -5.21
N CYS A 102 4.09 13.39 -6.04
CA CYS A 102 3.64 14.17 -7.18
C CYS A 102 3.88 13.39 -8.47
N TYR A 103 2.90 13.46 -9.38
CA TYR A 103 2.96 12.76 -10.65
C TYR A 103 2.59 13.67 -11.80
N GLN A 104 3.01 13.29 -13.00
CA GLN A 104 2.44 13.76 -14.25
C GLN A 104 1.60 12.61 -14.82
N TYR A 105 0.38 12.93 -15.26
CA TYR A 105 -0.50 11.98 -15.91
C TYR A 105 -0.88 12.50 -17.29
N THR A 106 -0.79 11.64 -18.29
CA THR A 106 -1.12 11.93 -19.68
C THR A 106 -2.09 10.87 -20.20
N ILE A 107 -3.25 11.30 -20.67
CA ILE A 107 -4.23 10.45 -21.34
C ILE A 107 -4.19 10.78 -22.82
N THR A 108 -3.79 9.82 -23.64
CA THR A 108 -3.83 9.95 -25.11
C THR A 108 -4.99 9.13 -25.64
N SER A 109 -6.03 9.82 -26.14
CA SER A 109 -7.17 9.17 -26.79
C SER A 109 -6.78 8.51 -28.12
N LYS A 110 -7.63 7.62 -28.63
CA LYS A 110 -7.41 6.98 -29.95
C LYS A 110 -7.29 7.95 -31.12
N ASP A 111 -7.93 9.11 -31.03
CA ASP A 111 -7.89 10.13 -32.07
C ASP A 111 -6.62 11.00 -31.96
N GLY A 112 -5.78 10.77 -30.94
CA GLY A 112 -4.53 11.46 -30.71
C GLY A 112 -4.64 12.70 -29.82
N GLU A 113 -5.83 13.03 -29.32
CA GLU A 113 -6.02 14.11 -28.34
C GLU A 113 -5.40 13.72 -27.00
N GLU A 114 -4.68 14.67 -26.38
CA GLU A 114 -3.99 14.50 -25.12
C GLU A 114 -4.59 15.37 -24.01
N GLU A 115 -4.84 14.75 -22.86
CA GLU A 115 -5.17 15.44 -21.62
C GLU A 115 -4.05 15.24 -20.59
N ASN A 116 -3.60 16.34 -19.98
CA ASN A 116 -2.51 16.34 -19.02
C ASN A 116 -2.98 16.89 -17.67
N PHE A 117 -2.62 16.22 -16.59
CA PHE A 117 -2.84 16.71 -15.24
C PHE A 117 -1.76 16.23 -14.28
N GLN A 118 -1.65 16.89 -13.13
CA GLN A 118 -0.60 16.65 -12.14
C GLN A 118 -1.22 16.23 -10.82
N PRO A 119 -1.55 14.94 -10.65
CA PRO A 119 -2.16 14.49 -9.41
C PRO A 119 -1.11 14.40 -8.29
N GLN A 120 -1.59 14.60 -7.07
CA GLN A 120 -0.84 14.32 -5.85
C GLN A 120 -1.48 13.15 -5.11
N THR A 121 -0.66 12.34 -4.44
CA THR A 121 -1.14 11.22 -3.62
C THR A 121 -0.45 11.20 -2.27
N ALA A 122 -1.16 10.75 -1.23
CA ALA A 122 -0.62 10.65 0.12
C ALA A 122 0.30 9.43 0.33
N MET A 123 0.22 8.45 -0.59
CA MET A 123 1.03 7.22 -0.60
C MET A 123 1.58 7.00 -2.01
N PRO A 124 2.75 6.37 -2.17
CA PRO A 124 3.33 6.14 -3.47
C PRO A 124 2.48 5.17 -4.30
N GLN A 125 2.45 5.40 -5.61
CA GLN A 125 1.83 4.51 -6.60
C GLN A 125 2.75 3.33 -6.92
N ASP A 126 2.15 2.22 -7.35
CA ASP A 126 2.88 1.08 -7.90
C ASP A 126 3.36 1.43 -9.30
N LEU A 127 4.67 1.62 -9.50
CA LEU A 127 5.23 2.00 -10.80
C LEU A 127 6.42 1.11 -11.16
N GLY A 128 6.81 1.16 -12.44
CA GLY A 128 8.08 0.63 -12.89
C GLY A 128 9.24 1.24 -12.11
N SER A 129 10.39 0.55 -12.11
CA SER A 129 11.60 1.05 -11.44
C SER A 129 12.13 2.37 -12.02
N ASP A 130 11.70 2.72 -13.23
CA ASP A 130 11.97 4.01 -13.87
C ASP A 130 11.00 5.13 -13.43
N GLY A 131 10.07 4.84 -12.51
CA GLY A 131 9.09 5.79 -12.04
C GLY A 131 7.95 6.03 -13.02
N THR A 132 7.72 5.12 -13.97
CA THR A 132 6.66 5.25 -14.96
C THR A 132 5.69 4.06 -14.97
N MET A 133 4.50 4.29 -15.50
CA MET A 133 3.52 3.26 -15.83
C MET A 133 2.83 3.62 -17.14
N ILE A 134 2.56 2.61 -17.96
CA ILE A 134 1.67 2.71 -19.12
C ILE A 134 0.56 1.67 -18.96
N ASP A 135 -0.69 2.12 -19.01
CA ASP A 135 -1.88 1.26 -19.07
C ASP A 135 -2.60 1.50 -20.41
N GLU A 136 -2.64 0.49 -21.28
CA GLU A 136 -3.33 0.55 -22.56
C GLU A 136 -4.74 0.00 -22.43
N ARG A 137 -5.73 0.85 -22.73
CA ARG A 137 -7.15 0.47 -22.75
C ARG A 137 -7.73 0.55 -24.15
N SER A 138 -8.94 0.01 -24.30
CA SER A 138 -9.64 -0.03 -25.58
C SER A 138 -9.96 1.34 -26.17
N ASP A 139 -9.85 2.42 -25.40
CA ASP A 139 -10.26 3.78 -25.73
C ASP A 139 -9.14 4.82 -25.60
N ALA A 140 -8.12 4.57 -24.77
CA ALA A 140 -6.99 5.47 -24.57
C ALA A 140 -5.73 4.75 -24.07
N SER A 141 -4.59 5.43 -24.19
CA SER A 141 -3.35 5.11 -23.48
C SER A 141 -3.21 6.03 -22.27
N TYR A 142 -2.87 5.45 -21.12
CA TYR A 142 -2.69 6.16 -19.87
C TYR A 142 -1.23 6.07 -19.45
N TYR A 143 -0.54 7.20 -19.41
CA TYR A 143 0.83 7.32 -18.94
C TYR A 143 0.85 8.05 -17.59
N MET A 144 1.58 7.48 -16.62
CA MET A 144 1.87 8.12 -15.34
C MET A 144 3.38 8.15 -15.13
N GLU A 145 3.89 9.26 -14.62
CA GLU A 145 5.29 9.45 -14.26
C GLU A 145 5.40 10.10 -12.89
N PHE A 146 6.28 9.57 -12.04
CA PHE A 146 6.64 10.20 -10.78
C PHE A 146 7.56 11.40 -11.01
N THR A 147 7.15 12.58 -10.54
CA THR A 147 7.87 13.84 -10.79
C THR A 147 8.60 14.37 -9.57
N GLY A 148 8.29 13.86 -8.38
CA GLY A 148 8.94 14.29 -7.14
C GLY A 148 8.02 14.18 -5.94
N ILE A 149 8.41 14.83 -4.85
CA ILE A 149 7.63 14.90 -3.61
C ILE A 149 7.34 16.34 -3.23
N GLU A 150 6.25 16.55 -2.50
CA GLU A 150 5.96 17.81 -1.82
C GLU A 150 5.78 17.57 -0.31
N ILE A 151 6.42 18.42 0.47
CA ILE A 151 6.25 18.48 1.92
C ILE A 151 5.00 19.29 2.23
N VAL A 152 4.07 18.70 2.98
CA VAL A 152 2.79 19.32 3.32
C VAL A 152 2.55 19.28 4.83
N GLU A 153 1.63 20.11 5.32
CA GLU A 153 1.18 20.02 6.72
C GLU A 153 0.29 18.80 6.94
N ILE A 154 0.46 18.14 8.08
CA ILE A 154 -0.50 17.15 8.55
C ILE A 154 -1.77 17.87 9.01
N SER A 155 -2.90 17.50 8.44
CA SER A 155 -4.21 18.08 8.73
C SER A 155 -4.77 17.57 10.07
N PHE A 156 -4.69 16.26 10.31
CA PHE A 156 -5.04 15.65 11.60
C PHE A 156 -4.43 14.25 11.76
N PHE A 157 -4.61 13.69 12.96
CA PHE A 157 -4.23 12.32 13.30
C PHE A 157 -5.48 11.53 13.69
N ASP A 158 -5.57 10.27 13.26
CA ASP A 158 -6.64 9.36 13.69
C ASP A 158 -6.09 7.96 13.96
N GLN A 159 -6.81 7.17 14.76
CA GLN A 159 -6.44 5.79 15.06
C GLN A 159 -7.07 4.84 14.06
N ASN A 160 -6.25 3.95 13.51
CA ASN A 160 -6.76 2.85 12.69
C ASN A 160 -7.42 1.75 13.55
N GLU A 161 -7.92 0.70 12.91
CA GLU A 161 -8.61 -0.41 13.58
C GLU A 161 -7.76 -1.14 14.65
N LYS A 162 -6.42 -0.97 14.61
CA LYS A 162 -5.48 -1.54 15.56
C LYS A 162 -5.12 -0.57 16.71
N GLY A 163 -5.65 0.65 16.69
CA GLY A 163 -5.31 1.71 17.65
C GLY A 163 -3.99 2.42 17.35
N GLU A 164 -3.41 2.22 16.18
CA GLU A 164 -2.18 2.89 15.72
C GLU A 164 -2.54 4.24 15.10
N PHE A 165 -1.77 5.28 15.40
CA PHE A 165 -2.03 6.61 14.87
C PHE A 165 -1.53 6.69 13.42
N GLU A 166 -2.40 7.21 12.57
CA GLU A 166 -2.13 7.54 11.17
C GLU A 166 -2.22 9.05 10.98
N LYS A 167 -1.35 9.58 10.11
CA LYS A 167 -1.35 11.00 9.73
C LYS A 167 -2.22 11.18 8.49
N TYR A 168 -3.03 12.23 8.48
CA TYR A 168 -3.91 12.57 7.36
C TYR A 168 -3.53 13.94 6.79
N VAL A 169 -3.43 14.02 5.47
CA VAL A 169 -3.14 15.25 4.71
C VAL A 169 -4.31 15.60 3.80
N GLU A 170 -4.53 16.89 3.57
CA GLU A 170 -5.54 17.37 2.62
C GLU A 170 -4.96 17.43 1.21
N ILE A 171 -5.55 16.68 0.28
CA ILE A 171 -5.22 16.72 -1.16
C ILE A 171 -6.53 16.94 -1.91
N ASP A 172 -6.60 18.00 -2.72
CA ASP A 172 -7.78 18.39 -3.49
C ASP A 172 -9.07 18.48 -2.64
N GLY A 173 -8.96 19.01 -1.42
CA GLY A 173 -10.07 19.14 -0.47
C GLY A 173 -10.54 17.83 0.16
N VAL A 174 -9.77 16.74 0.01
CA VAL A 174 -10.04 15.44 0.59
C VAL A 174 -8.90 15.01 1.49
N ASN A 175 -9.23 14.62 2.72
CA ASN A 175 -8.25 14.07 3.64
C ASN A 175 -7.88 12.63 3.27
N LYS A 176 -6.58 12.36 3.17
CA LYS A 176 -6.01 11.07 2.77
C LYS A 176 -4.99 10.62 3.82
N CYS A 177 -4.99 9.34 4.16
CA CYS A 177 -3.99 8.75 5.04
C CYS A 177 -2.61 8.78 4.33
N ALA A 178 -1.62 9.38 4.98
CA ALA A 178 -0.23 9.51 4.56
C ALA A 178 0.70 8.57 5.33
N GLY A 179 0.16 7.47 5.85
CA GLY A 179 0.90 6.46 6.60
C GLY A 179 0.85 6.63 8.12
N PRO A 180 1.56 5.76 8.86
CA PRO A 180 1.58 5.79 10.32
C PRO A 180 2.37 6.99 10.84
N VAL A 181 2.05 7.40 12.07
CA VAL A 181 2.95 8.24 12.87
C VAL A 181 4.08 7.36 13.37
N VAL A 182 5.32 7.78 13.17
CA VAL A 182 6.55 7.09 13.57
C VAL A 182 7.33 7.86 14.66
N SER A 183 6.99 9.12 14.94
CA SER A 183 7.54 9.84 16.10
C SER A 183 7.01 9.30 17.43
N GLU A 184 7.91 8.81 18.28
CA GLU A 184 7.57 8.36 19.64
C GLU A 184 7.04 9.48 20.53
N GLU A 185 7.55 10.70 20.37
CA GLU A 185 7.14 11.85 21.19
C GLU A 185 5.74 12.30 20.82
N LEU A 186 5.45 12.33 19.51
CA LEU A 186 4.12 12.63 19.00
C LEU A 186 3.11 11.54 19.36
N ILE A 187 3.46 10.26 19.22
CA ILE A 187 2.57 9.15 19.66
C ILE A 187 2.22 9.29 21.15
N LYS A 188 3.18 9.64 22.00
CA LYS A 188 2.94 9.85 23.44
C LYS A 188 2.05 11.07 23.69
N SER A 189 2.25 12.18 22.98
CA SER A 189 1.44 13.39 23.14
C SER A 189 -0.01 13.18 22.69
N LEU A 190 -0.22 12.32 21.69
CA LEU A 190 -1.53 11.87 21.22
C LEU A 190 -2.18 10.81 22.14
N GLY A 191 -1.46 10.32 23.16
CA GLY A 191 -1.95 9.30 24.10
C GLY A 191 -1.91 7.87 23.57
N GLY A 192 -1.10 7.60 22.54
CA GLY A 192 -0.96 6.29 21.90
C GLY A 192 0.05 5.37 22.59
N ASN A 193 -0.08 4.07 22.32
CA ASN A 193 0.82 3.00 22.80
C ASN A 193 1.49 2.22 21.65
N GLN A 194 1.47 2.77 20.44
CA GLN A 194 2.06 2.17 19.24
C GLN A 194 3.57 1.96 19.42
N LYS A 195 4.08 0.80 18.96
CA LYS A 195 5.51 0.51 18.91
C LYS A 195 6.11 1.11 17.63
N THR A 196 7.12 1.93 17.78
CA THR A 196 7.89 2.49 16.67
C THR A 196 8.91 1.46 16.16
N LEU A 197 9.07 1.38 14.84
CA LEU A 197 10.16 0.62 14.22
C LEU A 197 11.47 1.38 14.50
N LYS A 198 12.50 0.65 14.96
CA LYS A 198 13.83 1.19 15.25
C LYS A 198 14.73 1.14 14.04
#